data_AF-A0A0W1AZD2-F1
#
_entry.id   AF-A0A0W1AZD2-F1
#
_cell.length_a   1.000
_cell.length_b   1.000
_cell.length_c   1.000
_cell.angle_alpha   90.00
_cell.angle_beta   90.00
_cell.angle_gamma   90.00
#
_symmetry.space_group_name_H-M   'P 1'
#
loop_
_entity.id
_entity.type
_entity.pdbx_description
1 polymer ?
#
loop_
_entity_poly.entity_id
_entity_poly.type
_entity_poly.pdbx_seq_one_letter_code
_entity_poly.pdbx_strand_id
1 'polypeptide(L)'
;MKNIMNKPENLVVEMCNGMVMAHPELEFLKKYKIIKKKAINVNKVSLISGGGSGHEPAHAGFVGKGMLDAAVCGDVFASPSQIQVYQTIKATSGRKGALMIIKNYSGDMMNFKNGAALAQEEGLQVEYVRVDDDIAVEDSLYSVGRHGVAGTVLVHKIAGAAAEEGRDLGQVKEAAEKAAANVRSIGVTLTSCTVPAKGSPTFALGVDEFEYGVSYNGERKQSYSIRGR
;
A
#
# COMPACT_ATOMS: atom_id res chain seq x y z
N MET A 1 13.24 -13.37 20.53
CA MET A 1 12.88 -12.40 19.47
C MET A 1 13.98 -12.46 18.41
N LYS A 2 13.67 -12.76 17.15
CA LYS A 2 14.64 -12.88 16.05
C LYS A 2 14.46 -11.75 15.03
N ASN A 3 14.52 -10.50 15.50
CA ASN A 3 14.35 -9.31 14.66
C ASN A 3 15.65 -8.50 14.67
N ILE A 4 16.12 -8.08 13.49
CA ILE A 4 17.24 -7.14 13.37
C ILE A 4 16.65 -5.74 13.30
N MET A 5 16.64 -5.04 14.43
CA MET A 5 16.11 -3.68 14.56
C MET A 5 16.74 -2.99 15.76
N ASN A 6 16.74 -1.66 15.77
CA ASN A 6 17.07 -0.89 16.97
C ASN A 6 15.85 -0.84 17.91
N LYS A 7 15.06 0.23 17.82
CA LYS A 7 13.84 0.42 18.62
C LYS A 7 12.60 0.25 17.76
N PRO A 8 11.54 -0.46 18.21
CA PRO A 8 10.31 -0.65 17.44
C PRO A 8 9.69 0.64 16.91
N GLU A 9 9.72 1.72 17.69
CA GLU A 9 9.17 3.03 17.32
C GLU A 9 9.93 3.74 16.20
N ASN A 10 11.21 3.39 16.00
CA ASN A 10 12.05 3.98 14.95
C ASN A 10 12.07 3.15 13.67
N LEU A 11 11.52 1.93 13.70
CA LEU A 11 11.71 0.92 12.67
C LEU A 11 11.42 1.45 11.25
N VAL A 12 10.23 2.05 11.05
CA VAL A 12 9.80 2.54 9.73
C VAL A 12 10.70 3.68 9.25
N VAL A 13 11.09 4.58 10.14
CA VAL A 13 11.94 5.72 9.81
C VAL A 13 13.36 5.25 9.46
N GLU A 14 13.94 4.35 10.24
CA GLU A 14 15.26 3.76 9.97
C GLU A 14 15.28 2.97 8.65
N MET A 15 14.25 2.16 8.41
CA MET A 15 14.04 1.44 7.16
C MET A 15 13.99 2.39 5.96
N CYS A 16 13.19 3.45 6.04
CA CYS A 16 13.07 4.44 4.96
C CYS A 16 14.40 5.18 4.70
N ASN A 17 15.18 5.49 5.75
CA ASN A 17 16.51 6.07 5.59
C ASN A 17 17.46 5.10 4.88
N GLY A 18 17.49 3.83 5.30
CA GLY A 18 18.30 2.80 4.65
C GLY A 18 17.95 2.64 3.17
N MET A 19 16.66 2.70 2.85
CA MET A 19 16.17 2.61 1.47
C MET A 19 16.71 3.74 0.59
N VAL A 20 16.62 5.00 1.01
CA VAL A 20 17.12 6.13 0.19
C VAL A 20 18.64 6.25 0.19
N MET A 21 19.33 5.64 1.16
CA MET A 21 20.79 5.46 1.10
C MET A 21 21.19 4.45 0.03
N ALA A 22 20.40 3.39 -0.16
CA ALA A 22 20.63 2.37 -1.19
C ALA A 22 20.17 2.80 -2.59
N HIS A 23 19.17 3.70 -2.67
CA HIS A 23 18.51 4.13 -3.91
C HIS A 23 18.57 5.66 -4.07
N PRO A 24 19.64 6.22 -4.66
CA PRO A 24 19.86 7.68 -4.75
C PRO A 24 18.85 8.44 -5.62
N GLU A 25 18.09 7.72 -6.46
CA GLU A 25 16.96 8.20 -7.27
C GLU A 25 15.71 8.51 -6.44
N LEU A 26 15.67 8.04 -5.18
CA LEU A 26 14.58 8.26 -4.25
C LEU A 26 14.90 9.40 -3.26
N GLU A 27 13.84 9.98 -2.70
CA GLU A 27 13.90 10.99 -1.66
C GLU A 27 12.96 10.59 -0.51
N PHE A 28 13.42 10.76 0.73
CA PHE A 28 12.63 10.49 1.93
C PHE A 28 12.22 11.79 2.63
N LEU A 29 10.93 12.12 2.58
CA LEU A 29 10.38 13.24 3.35
C LEU A 29 10.08 12.76 4.78
N LYS A 30 11.13 12.73 5.62
CA LYS A 30 11.12 12.16 6.97
C LYS A 30 9.95 12.61 7.84
N LYS A 31 9.59 13.90 7.79
CA LYS A 31 8.50 14.47 8.61
C LYS A 31 7.15 13.76 8.40
N TYR A 32 6.90 13.27 7.19
CA TYR A 32 5.61 12.68 6.81
C TYR A 32 5.72 11.20 6.43
N LYS A 33 6.90 10.59 6.60
CA LYS A 33 7.20 9.21 6.19
C LYS A 33 6.82 8.93 4.73
N ILE A 34 7.28 9.77 3.79
CA ILE A 34 6.98 9.64 2.36
C ILE A 34 8.26 9.28 1.61
N ILE A 35 8.22 8.19 0.84
CA ILE A 35 9.23 7.88 -0.16
C ILE A 35 8.71 8.33 -1.51
N LYS A 36 9.46 9.15 -2.24
CA LYS A 36 9.09 9.64 -3.57
C LYS A 36 10.28 9.57 -4.53
N LYS A 37 10.02 9.65 -5.84
CA LYS A 37 11.09 9.91 -6.80
C LYS A 37 11.67 11.30 -6.56
N LYS A 38 13.00 11.42 -6.61
CA LYS A 38 13.70 12.71 -6.51
C LYS A 38 13.34 13.62 -7.69
N ALA A 39 13.24 13.06 -8.89
CA ALA A 39 12.80 13.77 -10.09
C ALA A 39 11.32 13.44 -10.42
N ILE A 40 10.41 14.36 -10.07
CA ILE A 40 8.99 14.26 -10.39
C ILE A 40 8.73 14.79 -11.81
N ASN A 41 8.05 14.00 -12.64
CA ASN A 41 7.61 14.43 -13.96
C ASN A 41 6.22 15.08 -13.86
N VAL A 42 6.18 16.41 -13.92
CA VAL A 42 4.94 17.20 -13.79
C VAL A 42 4.01 17.11 -15.00
N ASN A 43 4.44 16.48 -16.11
CA ASN A 43 3.67 16.38 -17.36
C ASN A 43 2.93 15.03 -17.53
N LYS A 44 2.99 14.16 -16.53
CA LYS A 44 2.20 12.92 -16.45
C LYS A 44 1.34 12.90 -15.19
N VAL A 45 0.36 11.99 -15.16
CA VAL A 45 -0.41 11.71 -13.94
C VAL A 45 0.54 11.22 -12.84
N SER A 46 0.45 11.81 -11.66
CA SER A 46 1.18 11.34 -10.48
C SER A 46 0.51 10.10 -9.91
N LEU A 47 1.27 9.04 -9.65
CA LEU A 47 0.77 7.81 -9.06
C LEU A 47 1.22 7.67 -7.61
N ILE A 48 0.24 7.54 -6.71
CA ILE A 48 0.48 7.49 -5.27
C ILE A 48 -0.15 6.20 -4.73
N SER A 49 0.58 5.49 -3.87
CA SER A 49 0.00 4.42 -3.05
C SER A 49 0.59 4.46 -1.65
N GLY A 50 0.22 3.52 -0.79
CA GLY A 50 0.69 3.48 0.59
C GLY A 50 -0.13 2.55 1.45
N GLY A 51 0.08 2.67 2.75
CA GLY A 51 -0.56 1.85 3.78
C GLY A 51 0.37 1.65 4.96
N GLY A 52 -0.02 0.73 5.85
CA GLY A 52 0.86 0.28 6.92
C GLY A 52 2.16 -0.32 6.40
N SER A 53 3.25 -0.10 7.13
CA SER A 53 4.55 -0.74 6.86
C SER A 53 4.53 -2.21 7.30
N GLY A 54 5.54 -2.99 6.91
CA GLY A 54 5.62 -4.44 7.17
C GLY A 54 5.19 -5.31 5.99
N HIS A 55 5.05 -4.70 4.80
CA HIS A 55 4.75 -5.38 3.54
C HIS A 55 5.82 -5.14 2.48
N GLU A 56 7.02 -4.72 2.90
CA GLU A 56 8.12 -4.41 2.01
C GLU A 56 8.39 -5.60 1.06
N PRO A 57 8.54 -5.37 -0.27
CA PRO A 57 8.80 -4.08 -0.91
C PRO A 57 7.56 -3.17 -1.12
N ALA A 58 6.35 -3.63 -0.82
CA ALA A 58 5.16 -2.79 -0.96
C ALA A 58 5.14 -1.66 0.10
N HIS A 59 5.03 -0.38 -0.26
CA HIS A 59 4.92 0.18 -1.62
C HIS A 59 6.17 0.91 -2.09
N ALA A 60 7.08 1.26 -1.17
CA ALA A 60 8.23 2.10 -1.48
C ALA A 60 9.16 1.48 -2.54
N GLY A 61 9.27 0.15 -2.59
CA GLY A 61 10.05 -0.58 -3.60
C GLY A 61 9.48 -0.50 -5.02
N PHE A 62 8.26 0.01 -5.17
CA PHE A 62 7.61 0.23 -6.46
C PHE A 62 7.56 1.71 -6.86
N VAL A 63 8.28 2.58 -6.14
CA VAL A 63 8.47 3.99 -6.52
C VAL A 63 9.56 4.07 -7.58
N GLY A 64 9.20 4.48 -8.80
CA GLY A 64 10.10 4.44 -9.94
C GLY A 64 9.41 4.75 -11.27
N LYS A 65 10.19 4.83 -12.34
CA LYS A 65 9.67 5.07 -13.70
C LYS A 65 8.74 3.90 -14.10
N GLY A 66 7.55 4.21 -14.61
CA GLY A 66 6.59 3.19 -15.05
C GLY A 66 5.85 2.45 -13.94
N MET A 67 5.95 2.92 -12.70
CA MET A 67 5.16 2.52 -11.53
C MET A 67 4.82 3.77 -10.69
N LEU A 68 4.98 3.75 -9.36
CA LEU A 68 4.57 4.83 -8.47
C LEU A 68 5.52 6.04 -8.53
N ASP A 69 4.99 7.25 -8.31
CA ASP A 69 5.79 8.46 -8.07
C ASP A 69 6.08 8.65 -6.58
N ALA A 70 5.20 8.16 -5.69
CA ALA A 70 5.42 8.12 -4.26
C ALA A 70 4.66 7.01 -3.53
N ALA A 71 5.19 6.63 -2.37
CA ALA A 71 4.61 5.72 -1.40
C ALA A 71 4.49 6.41 -0.03
N VAL A 72 3.29 6.39 0.55
CA VAL A 72 3.01 6.90 1.90
C VAL A 72 3.20 5.76 2.91
N CYS A 73 4.19 5.88 3.80
CA CYS A 73 4.54 4.83 4.75
C CYS A 73 3.88 5.11 6.12
N GLY A 74 2.88 4.30 6.46
CA GLY A 74 2.26 4.26 7.78
C GLY A 74 3.16 3.55 8.80
N ASP A 75 2.71 3.48 10.05
CA ASP A 75 3.37 2.59 11.03
C ASP A 75 3.11 1.12 10.69
N VAL A 76 3.78 0.19 11.37
CA VAL A 76 3.64 -1.24 11.09
C VAL A 76 2.17 -1.66 11.21
N PHE A 77 1.59 -2.14 10.10
CA PHE A 77 0.18 -2.54 9.95
C PHE A 77 -0.85 -1.44 10.28
N ALA A 78 -0.47 -0.16 10.28
CA ALA A 78 -1.36 0.96 10.51
C ALA A 78 -1.37 1.93 9.32
N SER A 79 -2.56 2.24 8.80
CA SER A 79 -2.73 3.22 7.71
C SER A 79 -1.97 4.51 8.00
N PRO A 80 -1.32 5.15 7.00
CA PRO A 80 -0.84 6.51 7.15
C PRO A 80 -2.01 7.45 7.43
N SER A 81 -1.72 8.57 8.10
CA SER A 81 -2.74 9.59 8.37
C SER A 81 -3.13 10.36 7.10
N GLN A 82 -4.34 10.93 7.10
CA GLN A 82 -4.81 11.82 6.02
C GLN A 82 -3.84 12.97 5.71
N ILE A 83 -3.11 13.49 6.72
CA ILE A 83 -2.11 14.55 6.54
C ILE A 83 -0.90 14.04 5.75
N GLN A 84 -0.44 12.81 6.01
CA GLN A 84 0.65 12.24 5.22
C GLN A 84 0.24 12.05 3.75
N VAL A 85 -1.01 11.60 3.51
CA VAL A 85 -1.55 11.45 2.15
C VAL A 85 -1.63 12.80 1.44
N TYR A 86 -2.25 13.80 2.07
CA TYR A 86 -2.35 15.17 1.56
C TYR A 86 -0.97 15.77 1.21
N GLN A 87 0.01 15.62 2.11
CA GLN A 87 1.37 16.11 1.86
C GLN A 87 2.06 15.36 0.70
N THR A 88 1.75 14.08 0.50
CA THR A 88 2.26 13.31 -0.64
C THR A 88 1.69 13.79 -1.96
N ILE A 89 0.38 14.07 -2.00
CA ILE A 89 -0.29 14.64 -3.17
C ILE A 89 0.37 15.99 -3.52
N LYS A 90 0.52 16.89 -2.54
CA LYS A 90 1.19 18.19 -2.77
C LYS A 90 2.64 18.07 -3.24
N ALA A 91 3.36 17.07 -2.74
CA ALA A 91 4.78 16.87 -3.08
C ALA A 91 5.02 16.24 -4.46
N THR A 92 3.98 15.73 -5.13
CA THR A 92 4.11 14.93 -6.37
C THR A 92 3.17 15.32 -7.49
N SER A 93 2.00 15.89 -7.21
CA SER A 93 1.02 16.25 -8.23
C SER A 93 1.56 17.30 -9.20
N GLY A 94 1.50 16.97 -10.49
CA GLY A 94 1.82 17.87 -11.59
C GLY A 94 0.56 18.43 -12.25
N ARG A 95 0.72 18.82 -13.53
CA ARG A 95 -0.35 19.43 -14.33
C ARG A 95 -1.48 18.48 -14.72
N LYS A 96 -1.24 17.16 -14.65
CA LYS A 96 -2.24 16.12 -15.00
C LYS A 96 -2.93 15.48 -13.78
N GLY A 97 -2.78 16.08 -12.60
CA GLY A 97 -3.38 15.57 -11.37
C GLY A 97 -2.69 14.32 -10.82
N ALA A 98 -3.36 13.65 -9.88
CA ALA A 98 -2.88 12.44 -9.23
C ALA A 98 -3.94 11.34 -9.18
N LEU A 99 -3.50 10.09 -9.37
CA LEU A 99 -4.29 8.89 -9.12
C LEU A 99 -3.71 8.16 -7.90
N MET A 100 -4.54 7.98 -6.89
CA MET A 100 -4.22 7.15 -5.73
C MET A 100 -4.67 5.71 -5.96
N ILE A 101 -3.78 4.75 -5.72
CA ILE A 101 -4.09 3.30 -5.79
C ILE A 101 -4.18 2.80 -4.35
N ILE A 102 -5.41 2.51 -3.90
CA ILE A 102 -5.71 2.25 -2.48
C ILE A 102 -6.10 0.78 -2.30
N LYS A 103 -5.43 0.09 -1.38
CA LYS A 103 -5.81 -1.26 -0.96
C LYS A 103 -7.08 -1.17 -0.12
N ASN A 104 -8.06 -2.05 -0.33
CA ASN A 104 -9.35 -1.97 0.36
C ASN A 104 -9.29 -2.39 1.83
N TYR A 105 -8.81 -1.48 2.67
CA TYR A 105 -8.87 -1.51 4.12
C TYR A 105 -9.52 -0.22 4.61
N SER A 106 -10.42 -0.29 5.59
CA SER A 106 -11.21 0.85 6.06
C SER A 106 -10.33 2.04 6.49
N GLY A 107 -9.22 1.76 7.18
CA GLY A 107 -8.25 2.80 7.57
C GLY A 107 -7.59 3.46 6.36
N ASP A 108 -7.12 2.67 5.39
CA ASP A 108 -6.50 3.17 4.16
C ASP A 108 -7.53 3.99 3.34
N MET A 109 -8.73 3.43 3.09
CA MET A 109 -9.80 4.10 2.35
C MET A 109 -10.22 5.42 2.99
N MET A 110 -10.40 5.47 4.31
CA MET A 110 -10.78 6.69 5.01
C MET A 110 -9.67 7.75 4.94
N ASN A 111 -8.44 7.40 5.32
CA ASN A 111 -7.34 8.37 5.37
C ASN A 111 -6.97 8.90 3.98
N PHE A 112 -6.95 8.03 2.95
CA PHE A 112 -6.62 8.48 1.60
C PHE A 112 -7.71 9.37 1.01
N LYS A 113 -8.99 9.03 1.18
CA LYS A 113 -10.09 9.87 0.69
C LYS A 113 -10.12 11.23 1.39
N ASN A 114 -9.88 11.27 2.71
CA ASN A 114 -9.80 12.54 3.43
C ASN A 114 -8.58 13.37 3.00
N GLY A 115 -7.43 12.73 2.78
CA GLY A 115 -6.24 13.42 2.27
C GLY A 115 -6.44 13.99 0.87
N ALA A 116 -7.17 13.29 0.00
CA ALA A 116 -7.58 13.80 -1.30
C ALA A 116 -8.57 14.95 -1.21
N ALA A 117 -9.56 14.90 -0.31
CA ALA A 117 -10.49 16.01 -0.11
C ALA A 117 -9.75 17.31 0.27
N LEU A 118 -8.79 17.22 1.20
CA LEU A 118 -7.93 18.37 1.57
C LEU A 118 -7.12 18.91 0.38
N ALA A 119 -6.64 18.03 -0.51
CA ALA A 119 -5.91 18.44 -1.70
C ALA A 119 -6.82 19.08 -2.76
N GLN A 120 -8.05 18.57 -2.90
CA GLN A 120 -9.06 19.09 -3.82
C GLN A 120 -9.55 20.47 -3.38
N GLU A 121 -9.64 20.75 -2.08
CA GLU A 121 -9.92 22.09 -1.54
C GLU A 121 -8.86 23.14 -1.96
N GLU A 122 -7.63 22.71 -2.25
CA GLU A 122 -6.56 23.55 -2.80
C GLU A 122 -6.50 23.56 -4.33
N GLY A 123 -7.51 22.99 -5.00
CA GLY A 123 -7.62 22.97 -6.45
C GLY A 123 -6.80 21.88 -7.15
N LEU A 124 -6.24 20.91 -6.41
CA LEU A 124 -5.55 19.77 -7.02
C LEU A 124 -6.55 18.73 -7.54
N GLN A 125 -6.36 18.29 -8.79
CA GLN A 125 -7.14 17.19 -9.35
C GLN A 125 -6.61 15.86 -8.82
N VAL A 126 -7.46 15.15 -8.07
CA VAL A 126 -7.12 13.87 -7.45
C VAL A 126 -8.25 12.89 -7.66
N GLU A 127 -7.90 11.70 -8.15
CA GLU A 127 -8.79 10.54 -8.28
C GLU A 127 -8.20 9.35 -7.53
N TYR A 128 -9.00 8.30 -7.35
CA TYR A 128 -8.51 7.04 -6.80
C TYR A 128 -9.08 5.82 -7.49
N VAL A 129 -8.35 4.71 -7.38
CA VAL A 129 -8.83 3.36 -7.67
C VAL A 129 -8.71 2.52 -6.40
N ARG A 130 -9.77 1.76 -6.10
CA ARG A 130 -9.79 0.77 -5.02
C ARG A 130 -9.35 -0.58 -5.56
N VAL A 131 -8.44 -1.25 -4.86
CA VAL A 131 -8.05 -2.63 -5.15
C VAL A 131 -8.64 -3.54 -4.07
N ASP A 132 -9.43 -4.52 -4.49
CA ASP A 132 -10.18 -5.45 -3.64
C ASP A 132 -10.04 -6.91 -4.15
N ASP A 133 -8.80 -7.34 -4.41
CA ASP A 133 -8.49 -8.57 -5.14
C ASP A 133 -8.52 -9.87 -4.33
N ASP A 134 -8.54 -9.81 -3.00
CA ASP A 134 -8.59 -11.00 -2.13
C ASP A 134 -9.93 -11.73 -2.25
N ILE A 135 -9.93 -12.93 -2.84
CA ILE A 135 -11.16 -13.72 -3.02
C ILE A 135 -11.53 -14.57 -1.79
N ALA A 136 -10.73 -14.52 -0.73
CA ALA A 136 -11.01 -15.35 0.45
C ALA A 136 -12.09 -14.78 1.38
N VAL A 137 -12.42 -13.49 1.27
CA VAL A 137 -13.32 -12.78 2.21
C VAL A 137 -14.18 -11.78 1.49
N GLU A 138 -15.48 -11.78 1.77
CA GLU A 138 -16.39 -10.75 1.27
C GLU A 138 -16.53 -9.54 2.22
N ASP A 139 -16.55 -9.70 3.54
CA ASP A 139 -16.55 -8.59 4.52
C ASP A 139 -15.68 -8.92 5.74
N SER A 140 -15.07 -7.92 6.38
CA SER A 140 -14.27 -8.11 7.60
C SER A 140 -14.40 -6.95 8.60
N LEU A 141 -13.84 -7.11 9.80
CA LEU A 141 -13.73 -6.02 10.79
C LEU A 141 -12.98 -4.79 10.26
N TYR A 142 -12.17 -4.95 9.22
CA TYR A 142 -11.27 -3.94 8.68
C TYR A 142 -11.57 -3.57 7.22
N SER A 143 -12.63 -4.10 6.62
CA SER A 143 -13.07 -3.72 5.26
C SER A 143 -14.55 -3.98 5.03
N VAL A 144 -15.14 -3.13 4.19
CA VAL A 144 -16.41 -3.42 3.49
C VAL A 144 -16.03 -3.94 2.11
N GLY A 145 -16.47 -5.14 1.75
CA GLY A 145 -15.96 -5.83 0.58
C GLY A 145 -14.61 -6.54 0.83
N ARG A 146 -14.11 -7.16 -0.25
CA ARG A 146 -12.85 -7.90 -0.30
C ARG A 146 -11.63 -7.05 0.04
N HIS A 147 -10.59 -7.64 0.63
CA HIS A 147 -9.32 -6.96 0.89
C HIS A 147 -8.53 -6.71 -0.40
N GLY A 148 -7.73 -5.64 -0.42
CA GLY A 148 -6.72 -5.44 -1.46
C GLY A 148 -5.37 -5.99 -1.03
N VAL A 149 -4.82 -6.99 -1.71
CA VAL A 149 -3.59 -7.70 -1.34
C VAL A 149 -2.55 -7.60 -2.48
N ALA A 150 -1.83 -8.69 -2.78
CA ALA A 150 -0.70 -8.71 -3.70
C ALA A 150 -1.03 -8.24 -5.13
N GLY A 151 -2.27 -8.42 -5.59
CA GLY A 151 -2.71 -7.99 -6.92
C GLY A 151 -2.62 -6.48 -7.13
N THR A 152 -2.56 -5.70 -6.05
CA THR A 152 -2.29 -4.25 -6.08
C THR A 152 -1.02 -3.91 -6.88
N VAL A 153 0.02 -4.73 -6.83
CA VAL A 153 1.27 -4.47 -7.56
C VAL A 153 1.06 -4.50 -9.08
N LEU A 154 0.14 -5.34 -9.56
CA LEU A 154 -0.22 -5.39 -10.98
C LEU A 154 -0.98 -4.13 -11.41
N VAL A 155 -1.84 -3.61 -10.53
CA VAL A 155 -2.55 -2.34 -10.75
C VAL A 155 -1.55 -1.18 -10.83
N HIS A 156 -0.55 -1.13 -9.94
CA HIS A 156 0.54 -0.15 -10.00
C HIS A 156 1.26 -0.18 -11.34
N LYS A 157 1.56 -1.37 -11.86
CA LYS A 157 2.32 -1.55 -13.10
C LYS A 157 1.53 -1.10 -14.34
N ILE A 158 0.23 -1.38 -14.38
CA ILE A 158 -0.66 -0.99 -15.49
C ILE A 158 -0.91 0.52 -15.45
N ALA A 159 -1.27 1.07 -14.28
CA ALA A 159 -1.45 2.52 -14.11
C ALA A 159 -0.14 3.26 -14.46
N GLY A 160 1.00 2.74 -14.01
CA GLY A 160 2.33 3.29 -14.29
C GLY A 160 2.66 3.34 -15.77
N ALA A 161 2.37 2.26 -16.52
CA ALA A 161 2.55 2.26 -17.96
C ALA A 161 1.65 3.30 -18.66
N ALA A 162 0.37 3.33 -18.32
CA ALA A 162 -0.59 4.29 -18.86
C ALA A 162 -0.18 5.75 -18.57
N ALA A 163 0.35 6.02 -17.37
CA ALA A 163 0.82 7.35 -17.00
C ALA A 163 2.10 7.74 -17.79
N GLU A 164 3.05 6.82 -17.98
CA GLU A 164 4.26 7.08 -18.77
C GLU A 164 3.98 7.30 -20.26
N GLU A 165 2.91 6.71 -20.81
CA GLU A 165 2.41 7.03 -22.16
C GLU A 165 1.83 8.45 -22.27
N GLY A 166 1.72 9.17 -21.15
CA GLY A 166 1.21 10.54 -21.12
C GLY A 166 -0.31 10.62 -21.23
N ARG A 167 -1.04 9.54 -20.94
CA ARG A 167 -2.50 9.55 -20.85
C ARG A 167 -2.99 10.53 -19.77
N ASP A 168 -4.22 11.01 -19.93
CA ASP A 168 -4.84 11.88 -18.92
C ASP A 168 -5.33 11.10 -17.68
N LEU A 169 -5.75 11.82 -16.63
CA LEU A 169 -6.14 11.22 -15.36
C LEU A 169 -7.28 10.21 -15.50
N GLY A 170 -8.28 10.50 -16.35
CA GLY A 170 -9.42 9.61 -16.58
C GLY A 170 -8.99 8.31 -17.27
N GLN A 171 -8.17 8.42 -18.31
CA GLN A 171 -7.64 7.27 -19.04
C GLN A 171 -6.71 6.39 -18.18
N VAL A 172 -5.89 7.00 -17.32
CA VAL A 172 -5.03 6.25 -16.37
C VAL A 172 -5.90 5.55 -15.32
N LYS A 173 -6.93 6.23 -14.81
CA LYS A 173 -7.90 5.63 -13.87
C LYS A 173 -8.62 4.44 -14.50
N GLU A 174 -9.14 4.57 -15.72
CA GLU A 174 -9.83 3.50 -16.44
C GLU A 174 -8.94 2.26 -16.61
N ALA A 175 -7.67 2.46 -17.00
CA ALA A 175 -6.71 1.36 -17.13
C ALA A 175 -6.44 0.67 -15.78
N ALA A 176 -6.31 1.44 -14.70
CA ALA A 176 -6.11 0.92 -13.36
C ALA A 176 -7.33 0.18 -12.82
N GLU A 177 -8.54 0.72 -13.03
CA GLU A 177 -9.82 0.08 -12.66
C GLU A 177 -10.02 -1.22 -13.43
N LYS A 178 -9.72 -1.25 -14.74
CA LYS A 178 -9.75 -2.47 -15.53
C LYS A 178 -8.78 -3.52 -15.00
N ALA A 179 -7.58 -3.13 -14.60
CA ALA A 179 -6.63 -4.04 -13.98
C ALA A 179 -7.15 -4.58 -12.64
N ALA A 180 -7.65 -3.69 -11.76
CA ALA A 180 -8.22 -4.07 -10.46
C ALA A 180 -9.41 -5.04 -10.62
N ALA A 181 -10.29 -4.79 -11.59
CA ALA A 181 -11.45 -5.64 -11.86
C ALA A 181 -11.06 -7.05 -12.33
N ASN A 182 -9.88 -7.25 -12.91
CA ASN A 182 -9.43 -8.51 -13.52
C ASN A 182 -8.34 -9.25 -12.72
N VAL A 183 -7.90 -8.72 -11.57
CA VAL A 183 -6.97 -9.42 -10.68
C VAL A 183 -7.72 -10.08 -9.52
N ARG A 184 -7.33 -11.31 -9.20
CA ARG A 184 -7.84 -12.08 -8.06
C ARG A 184 -6.65 -12.74 -7.38
N SER A 185 -6.66 -12.70 -6.05
CA SER A 185 -5.57 -13.21 -5.22
C SER A 185 -6.14 -14.04 -4.09
N ILE A 186 -5.36 -15.03 -3.67
CA ILE A 186 -5.68 -15.84 -2.50
C ILE A 186 -4.40 -16.19 -1.74
N GLY A 187 -4.46 -16.07 -0.42
CA GLY A 187 -3.33 -16.32 0.47
C GLY A 187 -3.53 -17.53 1.36
N VAL A 188 -2.44 -18.20 1.72
CA VAL A 188 -2.41 -19.26 2.74
C VAL A 188 -1.18 -19.03 3.61
N THR A 189 -1.29 -19.23 4.93
CA THR A 189 -0.13 -19.21 5.81
C THR A 189 -0.06 -20.43 6.72
N LEU A 190 1.17 -20.85 7.01
CA LEU A 190 1.50 -21.92 7.94
C LEU A 190 1.88 -21.39 9.33
N THR A 191 2.19 -20.09 9.42
CA THR A 191 2.61 -19.44 10.67
C THR A 191 2.12 -17.99 10.72
N SER A 192 1.90 -17.49 11.93
CA SER A 192 1.58 -16.07 12.15
C SER A 192 2.83 -15.19 12.10
N CYS A 193 2.68 -13.94 11.65
CA CYS A 193 3.73 -12.93 11.74
C CYS A 193 3.82 -12.36 13.17
N THR A 194 4.98 -11.80 13.52
CA THR A 194 5.19 -11.11 14.80
C THR A 194 5.35 -9.62 14.55
N VAL A 195 4.43 -8.82 15.08
CA VAL A 195 4.56 -7.36 15.06
C VAL A 195 5.66 -6.94 16.05
N PRO A 196 6.67 -6.18 15.63
CA PRO A 196 7.79 -5.77 16.50
C PRO A 196 7.36 -5.17 17.83
N ALA A 197 6.33 -4.32 17.84
CA ALA A 197 5.80 -3.69 19.05
C ALA A 197 5.08 -4.68 19.99
N LYS A 198 4.50 -5.77 19.44
CA LYS A 198 3.80 -6.80 20.23
C LYS A 198 4.77 -7.85 20.79
N GLY A 199 5.86 -8.12 20.07
CA GLY A 199 6.90 -9.07 20.48
C GLY A 199 6.47 -10.55 20.49
N SER A 200 5.23 -10.86 20.12
CA SER A 200 4.65 -12.20 20.02
C SER A 200 3.82 -12.34 18.73
N PRO A 201 3.59 -13.58 18.24
CA PRO A 201 2.76 -13.82 17.07
C PRO A 201 1.37 -13.17 17.18
N THR A 202 0.82 -12.71 16.05
CA THR A 202 -0.53 -12.12 16.02
C THR A 202 -1.62 -13.15 16.37
N PHE A 203 -1.42 -14.41 16.01
CA PHE A 203 -2.24 -15.57 16.38
C PHE A 203 -1.38 -16.85 16.48
N ALA A 204 -1.96 -17.93 16.96
CA ALA A 204 -1.33 -19.25 17.00
C ALA A 204 -2.04 -20.21 16.03
N LEU A 205 -1.26 -21.12 15.45
CA LEU A 205 -1.72 -22.28 14.69
C LEU A 205 -1.12 -23.54 15.32
N GLY A 206 -1.88 -24.63 15.32
CA GLY A 206 -1.35 -25.96 15.63
C GLY A 206 -0.33 -26.45 14.60
N VAL A 207 0.39 -27.52 14.94
CA VAL A 207 1.44 -28.11 14.07
C VAL A 207 0.88 -28.59 12.72
N ASP A 208 -0.36 -29.08 12.72
CA ASP A 208 -1.06 -29.59 11.53
C ASP A 208 -2.16 -28.62 11.03
N GLU A 209 -2.07 -27.36 11.42
CA GLU A 209 -3.01 -26.31 11.03
C GLU A 209 -2.38 -25.32 10.04
N PHE A 210 -3.19 -24.86 9.10
CA PHE A 210 -2.88 -23.72 8.26
C PHE A 210 -4.07 -22.77 8.22
N GLU A 211 -3.81 -21.52 7.89
CA GLU A 211 -4.82 -20.49 7.75
C GLU A 211 -5.03 -20.21 6.26
N TYR A 212 -6.26 -20.38 5.79
CA TYR A 212 -6.65 -20.07 4.41
C TYR A 212 -7.30 -18.69 4.37
N GLY A 213 -6.88 -17.86 3.41
CA GLY A 213 -7.41 -16.51 3.26
C GLY A 213 -6.86 -15.49 4.23
N VAL A 214 -5.70 -15.74 4.86
CA VAL A 214 -5.11 -14.81 5.85
C VAL A 214 -4.93 -13.40 5.27
N SER A 215 -5.28 -12.37 6.05
CA SER A 215 -4.98 -10.97 5.72
C SER A 215 -3.48 -10.73 5.81
N TYR A 216 -2.93 -9.82 4.99
CA TYR A 216 -1.49 -9.51 5.04
C TYR A 216 -1.05 -8.91 6.40
N ASN A 217 -1.99 -8.43 7.21
CA ASN A 217 -1.74 -7.85 8.55
C ASN A 217 -1.69 -8.89 9.66
N GLY A 218 -1.72 -10.19 9.33
CA GLY A 218 -1.74 -11.25 10.33
C GLY A 218 -3.07 -11.32 11.11
N GLU A 219 -4.17 -10.89 10.50
CA GLU A 219 -5.52 -11.07 11.04
C GLU A 219 -5.98 -12.51 10.73
N ARG A 220 -6.42 -13.22 11.77
CA ARG A 220 -6.98 -14.56 11.65
C ARG A 220 -8.39 -14.47 11.08
N LYS A 221 -8.72 -15.38 10.17
CA LYS A 221 -10.02 -15.47 9.48
C LYS A 221 -10.67 -16.83 9.71
N GLN A 222 -10.03 -17.91 9.27
CA GLN A 222 -10.47 -19.29 9.42
C GLN A 222 -9.30 -20.28 9.36
N SER A 223 -9.16 -21.10 10.41
CA SER A 223 -8.12 -22.14 10.47
C SER A 223 -8.64 -23.48 9.96
N TYR A 224 -7.79 -24.18 9.21
CA TYR A 224 -8.04 -25.50 8.65
C TYR A 224 -6.99 -26.46 9.18
N SER A 225 -7.40 -27.69 9.51
CA SER A 225 -6.50 -28.77 9.90
C SER A 225 -6.34 -29.75 8.74
N ILE A 226 -5.10 -30.17 8.48
CA ILE A 226 -4.82 -31.25 7.54
C ILE A 226 -5.27 -32.54 8.22
N ARG A 227 -6.47 -33.03 7.88
CA ARG A 227 -6.85 -34.41 8.21
C ARG A 227 -5.95 -35.33 7.37
N GLY A 228 -5.01 -36.00 8.04
CA GLY A 228 -4.23 -37.07 7.41
C GLY A 228 -5.17 -38.05 6.71
N ARG A 229 -4.86 -38.39 5.46
CA ARG A 229 -5.48 -39.55 4.80
C ARG A 229 -4.97 -40.82 5.44
#